data_AF-A0A812SPQ0-F1
#
_entry.id   AF-A0A812SPQ0-F1
#
_cell.length_a   1.000
_cell.length_b   1.000
_cell.length_c   1.000
_cell.angle_alpha   90.00
_cell.angle_beta   90.00
_cell.angle_gamma   90.00
#
_symmetry.space_group_name_H-M   'P 1'
#
loop_
_entity.id
_entity.type
_entity.pdbx_description
1 polymer ?
#
loop_
_entity_poly.entity_id
_entity_poly.type
_entity_poly.pdbx_seq_one_letter_code
_entity_poly.pdbx_strand_id
1 'polypeptide(L)'
;MLLEAYLETKRAADLSKRINGPHHPDTLRLQRAAELQKRAGNIQEELLKMIGEPAVLSGEVVTYKGRILHEDGCECIVSFRGKYAEAWNECTRAHQHHMSVACVFLPDKKAGFGLHAPDPDAEGKCFCPRLYGARSKEVFGYKDDEAAFLENNGLPIWGCEWFRQWCKNVEFAVARKQKLVAYFFEGQTGKGIIKWDDLCKDDANPWDGVGLGGSQKGEIAYLQKMGIDVEFRDVKEDFIHRFLPQAR
;
A
#
# COMPACT_ATOMS: atom_id res chain seq x y z
N MET A 1 13.33 16.75 -5.20
CA MET A 1 14.48 16.26 -4.41
C MET A 1 15.44 15.35 -5.18
N LEU A 2 15.16 14.06 -5.47
CA LEU A 2 16.17 13.17 -6.10
C LEU A 2 16.50 13.51 -7.57
N LEU A 3 15.51 13.96 -8.35
CA LEU A 3 15.72 14.40 -9.73
C LEU A 3 16.57 15.69 -9.80
N GLU A 4 16.34 16.65 -8.90
CA GLU A 4 17.09 17.90 -8.85
C GLU A 4 18.56 17.65 -8.47
N ALA A 5 18.80 16.81 -7.45
CA ALA A 5 20.16 16.40 -7.05
C ALA A 5 20.91 15.67 -8.19
N TYR A 6 20.21 14.82 -8.96
CA TYR A 6 20.77 14.19 -10.16
C TYR A 6 21.13 15.22 -11.23
N LEU A 7 20.23 16.17 -11.52
CA LEU A 7 20.46 17.19 -12.55
C LEU A 7 21.62 18.11 -12.18
N GLU A 8 21.77 18.47 -10.92
CA GLU A 8 22.91 19.24 -10.41
C GLU A 8 24.23 18.48 -10.53
N THR A 9 24.25 17.21 -10.08
CA THR A 9 25.44 16.35 -10.15
C THR A 9 25.85 16.08 -11.61
N LYS A 10 24.87 15.89 -12.49
CA LYS A 10 25.10 15.73 -13.94
C LYS A 10 25.69 17.00 -14.56
N ARG A 11 25.15 18.18 -14.23
CA ARG A 11 25.70 19.47 -14.69
C ARG A 11 27.13 19.67 -14.21
N ALA A 12 27.43 19.30 -12.96
CA ALA A 12 28.80 19.34 -12.42
C ALA A 12 29.73 18.36 -13.15
N ALA A 13 29.27 17.16 -13.49
CA ALA A 13 30.03 16.19 -14.28
C ALA A 13 30.32 16.69 -15.71
N ASP A 14 29.33 17.31 -16.36
CA ASP A 14 29.47 17.88 -17.71
C ASP A 14 30.43 19.07 -17.72
N LEU A 15 30.39 19.91 -16.68
CA LEU A 15 31.32 21.02 -16.51
C LEU A 15 32.75 20.51 -16.24
N SER A 16 32.90 19.55 -15.32
CA SER A 16 34.20 18.93 -15.02
C SER A 16 34.81 18.25 -16.25
N LYS A 17 34.00 17.59 -17.09
CA LYS A 17 34.46 16.99 -18.36
C LYS A 17 35.02 18.01 -19.34
N ARG A 18 34.43 19.21 -19.39
CA ARG A 18 34.90 20.32 -20.26
C ARG A 18 36.19 20.95 -19.75
N ILE A 19 36.36 21.03 -18.44
CA ILE A 19 37.51 21.69 -17.80
C ILE A 19 38.69 20.72 -17.62
N ASN A 20 38.43 19.52 -17.07
CA ASN A 20 39.45 18.57 -16.65
C ASN A 20 39.63 17.40 -17.63
N GLY A 21 38.71 17.21 -18.58
CA GLY A 21 38.73 16.13 -19.55
C GLY A 21 38.01 14.85 -19.07
N PRO A 22 37.63 13.96 -20.01
CA PRO A 22 36.70 12.86 -19.75
C PRO A 22 37.22 11.74 -18.86
N HIS A 23 38.54 11.63 -18.69
CA HIS A 23 39.17 10.56 -17.90
C HIS A 23 39.79 11.06 -16.60
N HIS A 24 39.56 12.33 -16.25
CA HIS A 24 40.08 12.89 -15.00
C HIS A 24 39.38 12.25 -13.79
N PRO A 25 40.10 11.92 -12.69
CA PRO A 25 39.53 11.27 -11.52
C PRO A 25 38.27 11.94 -10.97
N ASP A 26 38.23 13.27 -10.89
CA ASP A 26 37.05 14.01 -10.42
C ASP A 26 35.87 13.95 -11.40
N THR A 27 36.14 13.96 -12.70
CA THR A 27 35.12 13.80 -13.73
C THR A 27 34.51 12.40 -13.67
N LEU A 28 35.34 11.37 -13.49
CA LEU A 28 34.89 9.99 -13.32
C LEU A 28 34.09 9.80 -12.02
N ARG A 29 34.50 10.46 -10.93
CA ARG A 29 33.78 10.43 -9.65
C ARG A 29 32.39 11.04 -9.77
N LEU A 30 32.28 12.20 -10.42
CA LEU A 30 31.00 12.88 -10.65
C LEU A 30 30.09 12.12 -11.61
N GLN A 31 30.65 11.52 -12.67
CA GLN A 31 29.89 10.66 -13.60
C GLN A 31 29.32 9.43 -12.89
N ARG A 32 30.14 8.75 -12.08
CA ARG A 32 29.69 7.58 -11.30
C ARG A 32 28.64 7.96 -10.27
N ALA A 33 28.76 9.11 -9.62
CA ALA A 33 27.75 9.62 -8.70
C ALA A 33 26.42 9.92 -9.42
N ALA A 34 26.47 10.56 -10.59
CA ALA A 34 25.29 10.81 -11.40
C ALA A 34 24.63 9.51 -11.91
N GLU A 35 25.41 8.49 -12.27
CA GLU A 35 24.88 7.17 -12.66
C GLU A 35 24.20 6.44 -11.51
N LEU A 36 24.79 6.48 -10.31
CA LEU A 36 24.19 5.90 -9.10
C LEU A 36 22.88 6.60 -8.73
N GLN A 37 22.85 7.93 -8.79
CA GLN A 37 21.63 8.71 -8.55
C GLN A 37 20.57 8.45 -9.62
N LYS A 38 20.95 8.31 -10.89
CA LYS A 38 20.03 7.92 -11.98
C LYS A 38 19.45 6.52 -11.75
N ARG A 39 20.29 5.55 -11.35
CA ARG A 39 19.84 4.19 -11.03
C ARG A 39 18.91 4.20 -9.81
N ALA A 40 19.24 4.93 -8.75
CA ALA A 40 18.38 5.07 -7.58
C ALA A 40 17.03 5.71 -7.94
N GLY A 41 17.03 6.76 -8.78
CA GLY A 41 15.80 7.38 -9.29
C GLY A 41 14.97 6.44 -10.16
N ASN A 42 15.60 5.68 -11.06
CA ASN A 42 14.91 4.69 -11.90
C ASN A 42 14.36 3.52 -11.07
N ILE A 43 15.11 3.04 -10.08
CA ILE A 43 14.66 2.00 -9.14
C ILE A 43 13.49 2.55 -8.32
N GLN A 44 13.54 3.81 -7.87
CA GLN A 44 12.43 4.44 -7.17
C GLN A 44 11.20 4.59 -8.08
N GLU A 45 11.37 4.91 -9.36
CA GLU A 45 10.29 5.05 -10.34
C GLU A 45 9.69 3.68 -10.72
N GLU A 46 10.50 2.64 -10.89
CA GLU A 46 10.04 1.26 -11.07
C GLU A 46 9.38 0.71 -9.81
N LEU A 47 9.92 1.03 -8.62
CA LEU A 47 9.28 0.74 -7.35
C LEU A 47 7.93 1.45 -7.32
N LEU A 48 7.83 2.77 -7.52
CA LEU A 48 6.57 3.53 -7.62
C LEU A 48 5.59 2.93 -8.65
N LYS A 49 6.06 2.45 -9.80
CA LYS A 49 5.23 1.77 -10.81
C LYS A 49 4.73 0.40 -10.31
N MET A 50 5.54 -0.33 -9.54
CA MET A 50 5.21 -1.63 -8.95
C MET A 50 4.34 -1.54 -7.68
N ILE A 51 4.53 -0.53 -6.82
CA ILE A 51 3.67 -0.26 -5.65
C ILE A 51 2.43 0.57 -6.01
N GLY A 52 2.39 1.19 -7.21
CA GLY A 52 1.47 2.27 -7.54
C GLY A 52 1.78 3.51 -6.70
N GLU A 53 1.70 4.72 -7.26
CA GLU A 53 1.79 5.95 -6.46
C GLU A 53 0.78 5.86 -5.29
N PRO A 54 1.23 5.74 -4.03
CA PRO A 54 0.33 5.80 -2.91
C PRO A 54 -0.19 7.24 -2.78
N ALA A 55 -1.31 7.43 -2.08
CA ALA A 55 -1.78 8.75 -1.61
C ALA A 55 -0.75 9.61 -0.83
N VAL A 56 0.51 9.14 -0.70
CA VAL A 56 1.65 9.73 -0.01
C VAL A 56 2.30 10.89 -0.80
N LEU A 57 1.82 11.27 -1.98
CA LEU A 57 2.33 12.45 -2.70
C LEU A 57 1.55 13.74 -2.43
N SER A 58 0.45 13.71 -1.68
CA SER A 58 -0.25 14.93 -1.22
C SER A 58 0.12 15.30 0.21
N GLY A 59 1.41 15.51 0.50
CA GLY A 59 1.95 16.36 1.60
C GLY A 59 1.59 16.07 3.08
N GLU A 60 0.50 15.38 3.38
CA GLU A 60 0.05 15.04 4.72
C GLU A 60 -0.19 13.53 4.76
N VAL A 61 0.77 12.84 5.36
CA VAL A 61 0.67 11.41 5.64
C VAL A 61 -0.32 11.23 6.80
N VAL A 62 -1.61 11.12 6.48
CA VAL A 62 -2.68 10.99 7.49
C VAL A 62 -2.90 9.53 7.85
N THR A 63 -2.74 9.20 9.14
CA THR A 63 -3.21 7.92 9.69
C THR A 63 -4.72 7.80 9.55
N TYR A 64 -5.18 6.70 8.96
CA TYR A 64 -6.59 6.38 8.80
C TYR A 64 -6.90 5.01 9.40
N LYS A 65 -7.72 4.96 10.45
CA LYS A 65 -8.05 3.72 11.17
C LYS A 65 -9.37 3.09 10.72
N GLY A 66 -9.97 3.60 9.64
CA GLY A 66 -11.34 3.30 9.26
C GLY A 66 -12.37 4.19 9.96
N ARG A 67 -13.56 4.27 9.37
CA ARG A 67 -14.75 4.86 9.97
C ARG A 67 -15.95 3.97 9.66
N ILE A 68 -16.48 3.32 10.67
CA ILE A 68 -17.73 2.57 10.56
C ILE A 68 -18.84 3.45 11.14
N LEU A 69 -19.84 3.74 10.31
CA LEU A 69 -21.01 4.48 10.74
C LEU A 69 -21.82 3.66 11.73
N HIS A 70 -22.44 4.34 12.69
CA HIS A 70 -23.42 3.73 13.57
C HIS A 70 -24.74 3.45 12.86
N GLU A 71 -24.93 3.76 11.58
CA GLU A 71 -26.16 3.43 10.86
C GLU A 71 -26.18 1.96 10.42
N ASP A 72 -27.35 1.34 10.50
CA ASP A 72 -27.57 -0.02 10.01
C ASP A 72 -27.78 -0.04 8.49
N GLY A 73 -27.26 -1.07 7.82
CA GLY A 73 -27.61 -1.37 6.42
C GLY A 73 -26.98 -0.48 5.35
N CYS A 74 -26.23 0.58 5.71
CA CYS A 74 -25.49 1.38 4.74
C CYS A 74 -24.35 0.57 4.09
N GLU A 75 -23.77 1.09 3.01
CA GLU A 75 -22.63 0.45 2.37
C GLU A 75 -21.35 0.65 3.20
N CYS A 76 -20.49 -0.39 3.22
CA CYS A 76 -19.18 -0.36 3.85
C CYS A 76 -18.10 -0.78 2.86
N ILE A 77 -17.15 0.11 2.58
CA ILE A 77 -15.99 -0.19 1.73
C ILE A 77 -14.97 -0.95 2.57
N VAL A 78 -14.76 -2.23 2.24
CA VAL A 78 -13.87 -3.12 2.99
C VAL A 78 -12.54 -3.37 2.31
N SER A 79 -12.43 -3.15 1.01
CA SER A 79 -11.17 -3.23 0.29
C SER A 79 -11.16 -2.16 -0.80
N PHE A 80 -10.20 -1.25 -0.71
CA PHE A 80 -9.99 -0.18 -1.68
C PHE A 80 -8.50 0.10 -1.85
N ARG A 81 -8.11 0.55 -3.04
CA ARG A 81 -6.70 0.72 -3.39
C ARG A 81 -6.24 2.16 -3.17
N GLY A 82 -5.12 2.32 -2.46
CA GLY A 82 -4.45 3.61 -2.28
C GLY A 82 -3.81 4.22 -3.54
N LYS A 83 -3.76 3.50 -4.68
CA LYS A 83 -3.26 4.02 -5.97
C LYS A 83 -4.16 5.14 -6.51
N TYR A 84 -5.46 5.10 -6.20
CA TYR A 84 -6.38 6.16 -6.56
C TYR A 84 -6.34 7.21 -5.46
N ALA A 85 -5.25 7.98 -5.37
CA ALA A 85 -5.01 8.91 -4.27
C ALA A 85 -6.18 9.89 -4.03
N GLU A 86 -6.74 10.45 -5.12
CA GLU A 86 -7.91 11.33 -5.05
C GLU A 86 -9.14 10.59 -4.52
N ALA A 87 -9.48 9.43 -5.10
CA ALA A 87 -10.62 8.63 -4.63
C ALA A 87 -10.43 8.13 -3.19
N TRP A 88 -9.20 7.82 -2.79
CA TRP A 88 -8.84 7.44 -1.43
C TRP A 88 -9.08 8.61 -0.48
N ASN A 89 -8.64 9.82 -0.84
CA ASN A 89 -8.86 11.02 -0.05
C ASN A 89 -10.35 11.33 0.09
N GLU A 90 -11.13 11.28 -0.98
CA GLU A 90 -12.58 11.52 -0.91
C GLU A 90 -13.30 10.42 -0.10
N CYS A 91 -12.93 9.15 -0.26
CA CYS A 91 -13.49 8.01 0.48
C CYS A 91 -13.11 8.04 1.98
N THR A 92 -11.94 8.57 2.33
CA THR A 92 -11.48 8.64 3.74
C THR A 92 -11.81 9.97 4.41
N ARG A 93 -12.29 10.98 3.66
CA ARG A 93 -12.99 12.17 4.18
C ARG A 93 -14.40 11.81 4.64
N ALA A 94 -14.37 11.02 5.69
CA ALA A 94 -15.43 10.50 6.52
C ALA A 94 -16.70 11.36 6.66
N HIS A 95 -16.62 12.70 6.69
CA HIS A 95 -17.78 13.57 6.94
C HIS A 95 -18.58 13.97 5.69
N GLN A 96 -18.15 13.62 4.48
CA GLN A 96 -18.75 14.13 3.25
C GLN A 96 -19.68 13.13 2.54
N HIS A 97 -19.68 11.86 2.97
CA HIS A 97 -20.51 10.81 2.36
C HIS A 97 -21.15 9.89 3.41
N HIS A 98 -22.21 9.18 2.99
CA HIS A 98 -23.04 8.31 3.84
C HIS A 98 -22.63 6.83 3.73
N MET A 99 -21.33 6.55 3.84
CA MET A 99 -20.81 5.19 3.74
C MET A 99 -19.80 4.93 4.86
N SER A 100 -19.76 3.69 5.33
CA SER A 100 -18.68 3.20 6.16
C SER A 100 -17.45 2.87 5.31
N VAL A 101 -16.27 2.92 5.91
CA VAL A 101 -15.01 2.52 5.29
C VAL A 101 -14.19 1.78 6.33
N ALA A 102 -13.99 0.48 6.13
CA ALA A 102 -13.22 -0.37 7.02
C ALA A 102 -11.71 -0.32 6.74
N CYS A 103 -11.32 0.18 5.56
CA CYS A 103 -9.92 0.28 5.13
C CYS A 103 -9.04 0.97 6.19
N VAL A 104 -7.82 0.46 6.37
CA VAL A 104 -6.87 0.96 7.35
C VAL A 104 -5.56 1.33 6.66
N PHE A 105 -5.04 2.51 6.99
CA PHE A 105 -3.73 2.98 6.58
C PHE A 105 -2.99 3.53 7.81
N LEU A 106 -1.94 2.83 8.22
CA LEU A 106 -1.10 3.19 9.36
C LEU A 106 0.29 3.56 8.85
N PRO A 107 0.54 4.81 8.45
CA PRO A 107 1.85 5.22 7.97
C PRO A 107 2.83 5.58 9.10
N ASP A 108 2.34 5.72 10.34
CA ASP A 108 3.15 6.18 11.47
C ASP A 108 3.24 5.15 12.62
N LYS A 109 4.36 5.20 13.36
CA LYS A 109 4.64 4.31 14.49
C LYS A 109 3.61 4.41 15.62
N LYS A 110 3.17 5.63 15.95
CA LYS A 110 2.18 5.86 17.03
C LYS A 110 0.83 5.24 16.69
N ALA A 111 0.54 5.09 15.41
CA ALA A 111 -0.64 4.43 14.88
C ALA A 111 -0.51 2.90 14.82
N GLY A 112 0.70 2.35 14.95
CA GLY A 112 0.97 0.91 14.92
C GLY A 112 1.71 0.42 13.67
N PHE A 113 2.30 1.32 12.86
CA PHE A 113 3.16 0.93 11.75
C PHE A 113 4.34 0.08 12.23
N GLY A 114 4.66 -0.99 11.50
CA GLY A 114 5.72 -1.93 11.85
C GLY A 114 5.35 -2.99 12.90
N LEU A 115 4.14 -2.93 13.48
CA LEU A 115 3.69 -3.93 14.45
C LEU A 115 3.08 -5.17 13.77
N HIS A 116 3.19 -6.30 14.47
CA HIS A 116 2.68 -7.60 14.02
C HIS A 116 1.54 -8.07 14.90
N ALA A 117 0.44 -8.47 14.26
CA ALA A 117 -0.69 -9.09 14.93
C ALA A 117 -0.59 -10.63 14.86
N PRO A 118 -0.83 -11.34 15.96
CA PRO A 118 -0.81 -12.81 15.98
C PRO A 118 -1.90 -13.37 15.06
N ASP A 119 -1.56 -14.42 14.33
CA ASP A 119 -2.48 -15.13 13.45
C ASP A 119 -3.09 -16.32 14.21
N PRO A 120 -4.41 -16.34 14.44
CA PRO A 120 -5.05 -17.40 15.21
C PRO A 120 -5.01 -18.76 14.51
N ASP A 121 -4.80 -18.79 13.20
CA ASP A 121 -4.71 -20.03 12.42
C ASP A 121 -3.27 -20.52 12.25
N ALA A 122 -2.29 -19.84 12.85
CA ALA A 122 -0.87 -20.19 12.73
C ALA A 122 -0.11 -19.90 14.03
N GLU A 123 0.00 -20.94 14.86
CA GLU A 123 0.67 -20.86 16.16
C GLU A 123 2.07 -20.25 16.06
N GLY A 124 2.33 -19.24 16.91
CA GLY A 124 3.60 -18.53 16.96
C GLY A 124 3.90 -17.63 15.74
N LYS A 125 2.97 -17.48 14.79
CA LYS A 125 3.13 -16.65 13.60
C LYS A 125 2.18 -15.45 13.63
N CYS A 126 2.54 -14.43 12.85
CA CYS A 126 1.68 -13.29 12.56
C CYS A 126 1.03 -13.43 11.18
N PHE A 127 0.09 -12.54 10.81
CA PHE A 127 -0.60 -12.61 9.52
C PHE A 127 0.28 -12.35 8.28
N CYS A 128 1.51 -11.88 8.47
CA CYS A 128 2.37 -11.44 7.37
C CYS A 128 2.61 -12.48 6.26
N PRO A 129 2.85 -13.78 6.56
CA PRO A 129 3.03 -14.79 5.51
C PRO A 129 1.80 -14.91 4.60
N ARG A 130 0.59 -14.70 5.13
CA ARG A 130 -0.65 -14.73 4.34
C ARG A 130 -0.87 -13.44 3.57
N LEU A 131 -0.70 -12.29 4.23
CA LEU A 131 -0.98 -10.99 3.60
C LEU A 131 0.05 -10.61 2.54
N TYR A 132 1.29 -11.08 2.71
CA TYR A 132 2.39 -10.64 1.88
C TYR A 132 3.05 -11.77 1.08
N GLY A 133 2.69 -13.03 1.36
CA GLY A 133 3.23 -14.21 0.69
C GLY A 133 4.67 -14.52 1.07
N ALA A 134 5.31 -15.39 0.27
CA ALA A 134 6.70 -15.80 0.43
C ALA A 134 7.74 -14.76 -0.02
N ARG A 135 7.43 -13.45 -0.01
CA ARG A 135 8.49 -12.49 -0.35
C ARG A 135 9.60 -12.59 0.71
N SER A 136 10.83 -12.54 0.22
CA SER A 136 11.98 -12.78 1.07
C SER A 136 12.16 -11.66 2.08
N LYS A 137 12.86 -11.94 3.16
CA LYS A 137 13.26 -10.95 4.17
C LYS A 137 13.92 -9.74 3.50
N GLU A 138 14.71 -9.96 2.46
CA GLU A 138 15.40 -8.93 1.68
C GLU A 138 14.41 -8.04 0.91
N VAL A 139 13.33 -8.58 0.34
CA VAL A 139 12.26 -7.81 -0.35
C VAL A 139 11.39 -6.99 0.62
N PHE A 140 11.32 -7.41 1.89
CA PHE A 140 10.65 -6.67 2.97
C PHE A 140 11.60 -5.79 3.81
N GLY A 141 12.88 -5.67 3.44
CA GLY A 141 13.83 -4.76 4.12
C GLY A 141 14.39 -5.27 5.46
N TYR A 142 14.46 -6.58 5.68
CA TYR A 142 14.85 -7.17 6.97
C TYR A 142 16.35 -7.37 7.22
N LYS A 143 17.22 -7.24 6.22
CA LYS A 143 18.63 -7.65 6.42
C LYS A 143 19.69 -6.58 6.13
N ASP A 144 19.47 -5.68 5.18
CA ASP A 144 20.59 -4.86 4.71
C ASP A 144 20.34 -3.34 4.73
N ASP A 145 19.16 -2.89 5.13
CA ASP A 145 18.89 -1.45 5.32
C ASP A 145 18.98 -1.09 6.81
N GLU A 146 20.19 -1.27 7.35
CA GLU A 146 20.53 -0.88 8.73
C GLU A 146 20.17 0.59 8.99
N ALA A 147 20.25 1.45 7.96
CA ALA A 147 19.79 2.83 8.00
C ALA A 147 18.28 2.93 8.19
N ALA A 148 17.45 2.26 7.38
CA ALA A 148 16.00 2.27 7.56
C ALA A 148 15.55 1.65 8.90
N PHE A 149 16.22 0.59 9.38
CA PHE A 149 15.94 0.01 10.69
C PHE A 149 16.29 0.96 11.84
N LEU A 150 17.46 1.62 11.79
CA LEU A 150 17.89 2.61 12.78
C LEU A 150 16.99 3.86 12.74
N GLU A 151 16.66 4.39 11.56
CA GLU A 151 15.69 5.47 11.35
C GLU A 151 14.29 5.06 11.86
N ASN A 152 13.95 3.77 11.75
CA ASN A 152 12.71 3.21 12.28
C ASN A 152 12.80 2.77 13.76
N ASN A 153 13.80 3.23 14.54
CA ASN A 153 14.01 2.92 15.97
C ASN A 153 14.04 1.41 16.27
N GLY A 154 14.54 0.60 15.35
CA GLY A 154 14.62 -0.84 15.50
C GLY A 154 13.32 -1.60 15.24
N LEU A 155 12.35 -0.97 14.57
CA LEU A 155 11.16 -1.65 14.06
C LEU A 155 11.31 -1.96 12.56
N PRO A 156 10.68 -3.03 12.04
CA PRO A 156 10.61 -3.27 10.61
C PRO A 156 9.72 -2.21 9.93
N ILE A 157 10.07 -1.80 8.70
CA ILE A 157 9.29 -0.85 7.87
C ILE A 157 8.04 -1.47 7.23
N TRP A 158 7.48 -2.49 7.86
CA TRP A 158 6.32 -3.26 7.40
C TRP A 158 5.75 -4.02 8.60
N GLY A 159 4.45 -4.33 8.59
CA GLY A 159 3.79 -4.99 9.72
C GLY A 159 2.31 -5.23 9.44
N CYS A 160 1.73 -6.29 10.01
CA CYS A 160 0.34 -6.68 9.76
C CYS A 160 -0.67 -6.15 10.78
N GLU A 161 -0.28 -5.28 11.71
CA GLU A 161 -1.19 -4.75 12.73
C GLU A 161 -2.40 -3.99 12.13
N TRP A 162 -2.23 -3.32 10.99
CA TRP A 162 -3.34 -2.70 10.27
C TRP A 162 -4.45 -3.70 9.93
N PHE A 163 -4.10 -4.96 9.66
CA PHE A 163 -5.06 -6.00 9.28
C PHE A 163 -5.93 -6.40 10.48
N ARG A 164 -5.35 -6.49 11.68
CA ARG A 164 -6.12 -6.73 12.90
C ARG A 164 -7.11 -5.60 13.18
N GLN A 165 -6.70 -4.35 12.96
CA GLN A 165 -7.60 -3.21 13.10
C GLN A 165 -8.70 -3.25 12.04
N TRP A 166 -8.37 -3.61 10.81
CA TRP A 166 -9.32 -3.82 9.72
C TRP A 166 -10.34 -4.92 10.05
N CYS A 167 -9.91 -6.07 10.60
CA CYS A 167 -10.83 -7.12 11.04
C CYS A 167 -11.88 -6.60 12.03
N LYS A 168 -11.48 -5.80 13.02
CA LYS A 168 -12.42 -5.18 13.98
C LYS A 168 -13.43 -4.26 13.30
N ASN A 169 -12.98 -3.50 12.29
CA ASN A 169 -13.86 -2.62 11.52
C ASN A 169 -14.89 -3.43 10.73
N VAL A 170 -14.46 -4.53 10.09
CA VAL A 170 -15.35 -5.47 9.38
C VAL A 170 -16.34 -6.10 10.34
N GLU A 171 -15.88 -6.64 11.47
CA GLU A 171 -16.74 -7.25 12.50
C GLU A 171 -17.83 -6.27 12.95
N PHE A 172 -17.46 -5.01 13.16
CA PHE A 172 -18.42 -3.99 13.55
C PHE A 172 -19.40 -3.66 12.41
N ALA A 173 -18.93 -3.53 11.16
CA ALA A 173 -19.80 -3.30 10.00
C ALA A 173 -20.81 -4.46 9.79
N VAL A 174 -20.35 -5.71 9.95
CA VAL A 174 -21.21 -6.90 9.91
C VAL A 174 -22.25 -6.87 11.03
N ALA A 175 -21.86 -6.51 12.26
CA ALA A 175 -22.80 -6.35 13.37
C ALA A 175 -23.88 -5.28 13.10
N ARG A 176 -23.55 -4.25 12.31
CA ARG A 176 -24.48 -3.22 11.82
C ARG A 176 -25.22 -3.62 10.52
N LYS A 177 -25.10 -4.88 10.08
CA LYS A 177 -25.73 -5.40 8.85
C LYS A 177 -25.41 -4.55 7.61
N GLN A 178 -24.26 -3.91 7.59
CA GLN A 178 -23.84 -3.06 6.48
C GLN A 178 -23.50 -3.92 5.27
N LYS A 179 -23.75 -3.39 4.08
CA LYS A 179 -23.43 -4.06 2.83
C LYS A 179 -21.95 -3.89 2.52
N LEU A 180 -21.16 -4.95 2.68
CA LEU A 180 -19.72 -4.88 2.42
C LEU A 180 -19.42 -4.86 0.92
N VAL A 181 -18.52 -3.98 0.51
CA VAL A 181 -18.14 -3.79 -0.90
C VAL A 181 -16.62 -3.78 -1.03
N ALA A 182 -16.10 -4.52 -2.01
CA ALA A 182 -14.69 -4.55 -2.37
C ALA A 182 -14.49 -4.12 -3.84
N TYR A 183 -13.51 -3.25 -4.05
CA TYR A 183 -13.24 -2.69 -5.37
C TYR A 183 -12.00 -3.30 -6.04
N PHE A 184 -12.20 -3.86 -7.23
CA PHE A 184 -11.21 -4.48 -8.10
C PHE A 184 -10.70 -3.47 -9.15
N PHE A 185 -9.58 -3.80 -9.78
CA PHE A 185 -9.15 -3.12 -11.00
C PHE A 185 -10.26 -3.15 -12.05
N GLU A 186 -10.36 -2.07 -12.83
CA GLU A 186 -11.32 -1.95 -13.93
C GLU A 186 -11.27 -3.17 -14.87
N GLY A 187 -12.43 -3.80 -15.12
CA GLY A 187 -12.57 -5.01 -15.93
C GLY A 187 -12.02 -6.28 -15.29
N GLN A 188 -11.74 -6.27 -13.98
CA GLN A 188 -11.13 -7.39 -13.27
C GLN A 188 -11.90 -7.84 -12.01
N THR A 189 -13.14 -7.40 -11.84
CA THR A 189 -14.06 -7.91 -10.80
C THR A 189 -14.00 -9.43 -10.69
N GLY A 190 -13.73 -9.92 -9.47
CA GLY A 190 -13.68 -11.34 -9.14
C GLY A 190 -12.41 -12.09 -9.60
N LYS A 191 -11.51 -11.45 -10.36
CA LYS A 191 -10.27 -12.09 -10.82
C LYS A 191 -9.19 -12.09 -9.73
N GLY A 192 -8.26 -13.04 -9.82
CA GLY A 192 -7.05 -13.05 -8.99
C GLY A 192 -7.29 -13.34 -7.50
N ILE A 193 -8.47 -13.79 -7.11
CA ILE A 193 -8.78 -14.19 -5.73
C ILE A 193 -8.01 -15.46 -5.38
N ILE A 194 -7.42 -15.48 -4.18
CA ILE A 194 -6.66 -16.61 -3.63
C ILE A 194 -7.37 -17.04 -2.34
N LYS A 195 -7.46 -18.35 -2.07
CA LYS A 195 -8.05 -18.83 -0.81
C LYS A 195 -7.12 -18.55 0.37
N TRP A 196 -7.69 -18.35 1.56
CA TRP A 196 -6.92 -18.04 2.77
C TRP A 196 -5.79 -19.02 3.06
N ASP A 197 -6.06 -20.32 2.92
CA ASP A 197 -5.08 -21.38 3.18
C ASP A 197 -4.05 -21.53 2.06
N ASP A 198 -4.32 -20.97 0.89
CA ASP A 198 -3.39 -20.99 -0.24
C ASP A 198 -2.41 -19.81 -0.19
N LEU A 199 -2.75 -18.70 0.50
CA LEU A 199 -1.93 -17.49 0.55
C LEU A 199 -0.51 -17.68 1.09
N CYS A 200 -0.30 -18.68 1.94
CA CYS A 200 1.00 -18.97 2.54
C CYS A 200 1.82 -20.04 1.78
N LYS A 201 1.31 -20.56 0.66
CA LYS A 201 2.02 -21.53 -0.17
C LYS A 201 3.11 -20.84 -1.00
N ASP A 202 4.19 -21.56 -1.27
CA ASP A 202 5.36 -21.02 -1.98
C ASP A 202 5.04 -20.60 -3.43
N ASP A 203 4.04 -21.23 -4.05
CA ASP A 203 3.58 -20.94 -5.41
C ASP A 203 2.50 -19.83 -5.46
N ALA A 204 2.02 -19.36 -4.31
CA ALA A 204 1.04 -18.29 -4.25
C ALA A 204 1.70 -16.94 -4.53
N ASN A 205 1.22 -16.24 -5.55
CA ASN A 205 1.63 -14.87 -5.85
C ASN A 205 0.46 -13.88 -5.66
N PRO A 206 0.24 -13.36 -4.43
CA PRO A 206 -0.79 -12.35 -4.22
C PRO A 206 -0.48 -11.03 -4.95
N TRP A 207 0.72 -10.84 -5.48
CA TRP A 207 1.18 -9.61 -6.12
C TRP A 207 1.28 -9.69 -7.64
N ASP A 208 0.56 -10.62 -8.26
CA ASP A 208 0.52 -10.85 -9.72
C ASP A 208 -0.07 -9.69 -10.56
N GLY A 209 -0.61 -8.64 -9.92
CA GLY A 209 -1.22 -7.51 -10.60
C GLY A 209 -2.62 -7.79 -11.15
N VAL A 210 -3.28 -8.88 -10.75
CA VAL A 210 -4.60 -9.30 -11.22
C VAL A 210 -5.65 -9.12 -10.14
N GLY A 211 -6.75 -8.43 -10.50
CA GLY A 211 -7.91 -8.17 -9.66
C GLY A 211 -7.68 -7.13 -8.56
N LEU A 212 -6.82 -7.47 -7.59
CA LEU A 212 -6.54 -6.70 -6.38
C LEU A 212 -5.03 -6.62 -6.13
N GLY A 213 -4.58 -5.69 -5.30
CA GLY A 213 -3.21 -5.71 -4.77
C GLY A 213 -3.05 -6.80 -3.71
N GLY A 214 -1.80 -7.18 -3.40
CA GLY A 214 -1.54 -8.37 -2.61
C GLY A 214 -2.14 -8.37 -1.21
N SER A 215 -2.03 -7.24 -0.49
CA SER A 215 -2.68 -7.11 0.82
C SER A 215 -4.20 -7.19 0.74
N GLN A 216 -4.82 -6.62 -0.30
CA GLN A 216 -6.27 -6.67 -0.52
C GLN A 216 -6.75 -8.08 -0.88
N LYS A 217 -5.94 -8.89 -1.56
CA LYS A 217 -6.26 -10.32 -1.74
C LYS A 217 -6.33 -11.04 -0.39
N GLY A 218 -5.45 -10.68 0.55
CA GLY A 218 -5.51 -11.15 1.93
C GLY A 218 -6.82 -10.78 2.63
N GLU A 219 -7.27 -9.52 2.49
CA GLU A 219 -8.57 -9.04 3.00
C GLU A 219 -9.74 -9.91 2.46
N ILE A 220 -9.82 -10.09 1.15
CA ILE A 220 -10.92 -10.87 0.53
C ILE A 220 -10.86 -12.35 0.90
N ALA A 221 -9.67 -12.94 0.90
CA ALA A 221 -9.49 -14.33 1.30
C ALA A 221 -9.97 -14.57 2.75
N TYR A 222 -9.71 -13.61 3.64
CA TYR A 222 -10.19 -13.67 5.02
C TYR A 222 -11.72 -13.59 5.10
N LEU A 223 -12.34 -12.64 4.39
CA LEU A 223 -13.81 -12.51 4.38
C LEU A 223 -14.47 -13.81 3.88
N GLN A 224 -13.92 -14.40 2.81
CA GLN A 224 -14.40 -15.67 2.28
C GLN A 224 -14.23 -16.82 3.28
N LYS A 225 -13.07 -16.91 3.97
CA LYS A 225 -12.85 -17.89 5.04
C LYS A 225 -13.89 -17.75 6.15
N MET A 226 -14.21 -16.52 6.53
CA MET A 226 -15.18 -16.23 7.59
C MET A 226 -16.64 -16.40 7.14
N GLY A 227 -16.90 -16.72 5.86
CA GLY A 227 -18.24 -16.83 5.31
C GLY A 227 -18.99 -15.50 5.25
N ILE A 228 -18.27 -14.39 5.20
CA ILE A 228 -18.83 -13.03 5.14
C ILE A 228 -19.10 -12.68 3.68
N ASP A 229 -20.35 -12.29 3.39
CA ASP A 229 -20.75 -11.87 2.04
C ASP A 229 -20.19 -10.49 1.70
N VAL A 230 -19.70 -10.35 0.46
CA VAL A 230 -19.04 -9.14 -0.03
C VAL A 230 -19.40 -8.95 -1.50
N GLU A 231 -19.92 -7.77 -1.83
CA GLU A 231 -20.15 -7.40 -3.22
C GLU A 231 -18.84 -6.95 -3.87
N PHE A 232 -18.51 -7.53 -5.02
CA PHE A 232 -17.34 -7.13 -5.81
C PHE A 232 -17.74 -6.15 -6.90
N ARG A 233 -16.99 -5.05 -7.01
CA ARG A 233 -17.20 -4.01 -8.02
C ARG A 233 -15.89 -3.63 -8.67
N ASP A 234 -15.93 -3.17 -9.91
CA ASP A 234 -14.79 -2.49 -10.52
C ASP A 234 -14.70 -1.05 -10.02
N VAL A 235 -13.47 -0.56 -9.83
CA VAL A 235 -13.23 0.88 -9.82
C VAL A 235 -13.50 1.39 -11.23
N LYS A 236 -14.43 2.34 -11.36
CA LYS A 236 -14.71 3.07 -12.59
C LYS A 236 -14.11 4.47 -12.53
N GLU A 237 -13.88 5.11 -13.68
CA GLU A 237 -13.38 6.50 -13.72
C GLU A 237 -14.28 7.49 -12.95
N ASP A 238 -15.60 7.26 -12.95
CA ASP A 238 -16.59 8.10 -12.25
C ASP A 238 -16.70 7.80 -10.75
N PHE A 239 -15.90 6.88 -10.22
CA PHE A 239 -15.97 6.43 -8.83
C PHE A 239 -15.82 7.58 -7.83
N ILE A 240 -14.97 8.58 -8.15
CA ILE A 240 -14.77 9.78 -7.33
C ILE A 240 -16.08 10.56 -7.17
N HIS A 241 -16.94 10.61 -8.20
CA HIS A 241 -18.21 11.33 -8.15
C HIS A 241 -19.21 10.74 -7.15
N ARG A 242 -19.01 9.50 -6.69
CA ARG A 242 -19.86 8.88 -5.66
C ARG A 242 -19.62 9.45 -4.26
N PHE A 243 -18.45 10.05 -4.02
CA PHE A 243 -18.10 10.66 -2.73
C PHE A 243 -18.32 12.17 -2.70
N LEU A 244 -18.52 12.80 -3.86
CA LEU A 244 -18.87 14.21 -3.93
C LEU A 244 -20.27 14.43 -3.33
N PRO A 245 -20.50 15.53 -2.60
CA PRO A 245 -21.84 15.89 -2.15
C PRO A 245 -22.78 15.95 -3.35
N GLN A 246 -23.82 15.12 -3.36
CA GLN A 246 -24.85 15.23 -4.39
C GLN A 246 -25.57 16.57 -4.20
N ALA A 247 -25.58 17.41 -5.24
CA ALA A 247 -26.36 18.64 -5.23
C ALA A 247 -27.82 18.28 -4.96
N ARG A 248 -28.40 18.88 -3.91
CA ARG A 248 -29.82 18.76 -3.58
C ARG A 248 -30.66 19.56 -4.57
#